data_AF-F9Q1C4-F1
#
_entry.id   AF-F9Q1C4-F1
#
_cell.length_a   1.000
_cell.length_b   1.000
_cell.length_c   1.000
_cell.angle_alpha   90.00
_cell.angle_beta   90.00
_cell.angle_gamma   90.00
#
_symmetry.space_group_name_H-M   'P 1'
#
loop_
_entity.id
_entity.type
_entity.pdbx_description
1 polymer ?
#
loop_
_entity_poly.entity_id
_entity_poly.type
_entity_poly.pdbx_seq_one_letter_code
_entity_poly.pdbx_strand_id
1 'polypeptide(L)'
;MKQSLEFLRERITDKMPLEEIVAIFEDLCRQPIEDEMILFETGTFTAISDKPMFQLSLVRQTSNEDEEFYQVHLDIFYEACQENEIFHESIWDEDLEENIFDYIRASEVFAYAKEQEYQTVKIYLEET
;
A
#
# COMPACT_ATOMS: atom_id res chain seq x y z
N MET A 1 -11.47 -1.74 11.05
CA MET A 1 -10.27 -2.39 10.48
C MET A 1 -10.45 -3.86 10.09
N LYS A 2 -11.04 -4.75 10.91
CA LYS A 2 -11.28 -6.16 10.47
C LYS A 2 -12.12 -6.28 9.20
N GLN A 3 -13.19 -5.50 9.08
CA GLN A 3 -14.01 -5.45 7.85
C GLN A 3 -13.21 -4.94 6.65
N SER A 4 -12.31 -3.97 6.85
CA SER A 4 -11.40 -3.47 5.82
C SER A 4 -10.45 -4.57 5.32
N LEU A 5 -9.89 -5.35 6.24
CA LEU A 5 -9.05 -6.51 5.91
C LEU A 5 -9.82 -7.57 5.09
N GLU A 6 -11.04 -7.91 5.51
CA GLU A 6 -11.91 -8.85 4.80
C GLU A 6 -12.29 -8.33 3.41
N PHE A 7 -12.66 -7.05 3.31
CA PHE A 7 -13.01 -6.39 2.06
C PHE A 7 -11.91 -6.53 0.99
N LEU A 8 -10.64 -6.31 1.39
CA LEU A 8 -9.49 -6.44 0.50
C LEU A 8 -9.24 -7.89 0.12
N ARG A 9 -9.24 -8.82 1.10
CA ARG A 9 -8.99 -10.25 0.85
C ARG A 9 -10.03 -10.92 -0.04
N GLU A 10 -11.27 -10.44 -0.01
CA GLU A 10 -12.34 -10.96 -0.88
C GLU A 10 -12.23 -10.48 -2.34
N ARG A 11 -11.57 -9.33 -2.58
CA ARG A 11 -11.56 -8.67 -3.89
C ARG A 11 -10.22 -8.76 -4.59
N ILE A 12 -9.12 -8.78 -3.85
CA ILE A 12 -7.76 -8.84 -4.40
C ILE A 12 -7.33 -10.29 -4.51
N THR A 13 -6.94 -10.68 -5.71
CA THR A 13 -6.39 -12.01 -6.01
C THR A 13 -5.03 -11.88 -6.66
N ASP A 14 -4.19 -12.90 -6.49
CA ASP A 14 -2.92 -12.99 -7.22
C ASP A 14 -3.16 -12.83 -8.74
N LYS A 15 -2.31 -12.05 -9.40
CA LYS A 15 -2.30 -11.73 -10.85
C LYS A 15 -3.29 -10.67 -11.33
N MET A 16 -3.94 -9.95 -10.42
CA MET A 16 -4.69 -8.73 -10.74
C MET A 16 -3.73 -7.59 -11.13
N PRO A 17 -4.02 -6.75 -12.14
CA PRO A 17 -3.21 -5.58 -12.46
C PRO A 17 -3.05 -4.62 -11.27
N LEU A 18 -1.89 -3.98 -11.13
CA LEU A 18 -1.64 -3.03 -10.04
C LEU A 18 -2.70 -1.91 -9.99
N GLU A 19 -3.14 -1.43 -11.16
CA GLU A 19 -4.17 -0.41 -11.29
C GLU A 19 -5.50 -0.83 -10.64
N GLU A 20 -5.90 -2.09 -10.80
CA GLU A 20 -7.11 -2.64 -10.17
C GLU A 20 -6.93 -2.83 -8.66
N ILE A 21 -5.74 -3.28 -8.22
CA ILE A 21 -5.41 -3.42 -6.80
C ILE A 21 -5.53 -2.07 -6.08
N VAL A 22 -4.93 -1.01 -6.64
CA VAL A 22 -5.02 0.35 -6.09
C VAL A 22 -6.44 0.89 -6.13
N ALA A 23 -7.20 0.64 -7.20
CA ALA A 23 -8.61 1.04 -7.27
C ALA A 23 -9.47 0.36 -6.19
N ILE A 24 -9.22 -0.92 -5.87
CA ILE A 24 -9.93 -1.63 -4.79
C ILE A 24 -9.59 -1.02 -3.42
N PHE A 25 -8.33 -0.63 -3.20
CA PHE A 25 -7.94 0.03 -1.96
C PHE A 25 -8.54 1.44 -1.86
N GLU A 26 -8.57 2.20 -2.94
CA GLU A 26 -9.29 3.48 -2.99
C GLU A 26 -10.78 3.30 -2.70
N ASP A 27 -11.42 2.29 -3.29
CA ASP A 27 -12.83 1.95 -3.04
C ASP A 27 -13.09 1.67 -1.55
N LEU A 28 -12.15 0.98 -0.88
CA LEU A 28 -12.19 0.76 0.57
C LEU A 28 -12.17 2.10 1.34
N CYS A 29 -11.32 3.04 0.94
CA CYS A 29 -11.15 4.34 1.59
C CYS A 29 -12.28 5.35 1.27
N ARG A 30 -13.15 5.09 0.28
CA ARG A 30 -14.32 5.94 0.01
C ARG A 30 -15.34 5.99 1.15
N GLN A 31 -15.31 5.02 2.05
CA GLN A 31 -16.06 5.08 3.31
C GLN A 31 -15.11 5.57 4.40
N PRO A 32 -15.04 6.88 4.69
CA PRO A 32 -14.08 7.43 5.63
C PRO A 32 -14.34 6.90 7.05
N ILE A 33 -13.26 6.65 7.78
CA ILE A 33 -13.27 6.38 9.22
C ILE A 33 -12.80 7.64 9.94
N GLU A 34 -13.26 7.84 11.18
CA GLU A 34 -12.79 8.95 12.02
C GLU A 34 -11.28 8.80 12.30
N ASP A 35 -10.56 9.93 12.22
CA ASP A 35 -9.10 10.00 12.39
C ASP A 35 -8.33 8.99 11.51
N GLU A 36 -8.85 8.73 10.31
CA GLU A 36 -8.17 7.91 9.32
C GLU A 36 -6.99 8.66 8.68
N MET A 37 -5.89 7.94 8.49
CA MET A 37 -4.77 8.38 7.65
C MET A 37 -4.40 7.28 6.66
N ILE A 38 -3.95 7.68 5.48
CA ILE A 38 -3.52 6.78 4.41
C ILE A 38 -2.05 7.04 4.13
N LEU A 39 -1.24 5.98 4.20
CA LEU A 39 0.17 6.02 3.84
C LEU A 39 0.39 5.34 2.50
N PHE A 40 1.20 5.97 1.66
CA PHE A 40 1.84 5.35 0.53
C PHE A 40 3.34 5.27 0.77
N GLU A 41 3.90 4.07 0.67
CA GLU A 41 5.32 3.84 0.89
C GLU A 41 5.92 2.97 -0.22
N THR A 42 7.11 3.33 -0.68
CA THR A 42 7.90 2.49 -1.58
C THR A 42 9.35 2.38 -1.11
N GLY A 43 9.96 1.22 -1.37
CA GLY A 43 11.35 1.00 -1.03
C GLY A 43 11.78 -0.45 -1.16
N THR A 44 13.08 -0.68 -1.06
CA THR A 44 13.67 -2.02 -1.06
C THR A 44 13.98 -2.47 0.37
N PHE A 45 13.37 -3.58 0.78
CA PHE A 45 13.52 -4.13 2.13
C PHE A 45 14.10 -5.54 2.10
N THR A 46 15.04 -5.81 3.01
CA THR A 46 15.64 -7.14 3.20
C THR A 46 15.08 -7.89 4.40
N ALA A 47 14.24 -7.25 5.23
CA ALA A 47 13.70 -7.87 6.44
C ALA A 47 12.61 -8.94 6.14
N ILE A 48 12.05 -8.92 4.94
CA ILE A 48 10.84 -9.66 4.57
C ILE A 48 11.19 -10.98 3.86
N SER A 49 12.41 -11.12 3.33
CA SER A 49 12.91 -12.34 2.68
C SER A 49 14.43 -12.44 2.77
N ASP A 50 15.00 -13.62 2.50
CA ASP A 50 16.47 -13.81 2.42
C ASP A 50 17.14 -12.99 1.31
N LYS A 51 16.34 -12.34 0.45
CA LYS A 51 16.77 -11.44 -0.63
C LYS A 51 16.12 -10.06 -0.50
N PRO A 52 16.75 -9.00 -1.04
CA PRO A 52 16.09 -7.70 -1.17
C PRO A 52 14.84 -7.82 -2.04
N MET A 53 13.74 -7.23 -1.58
CA MET A 53 12.48 -7.15 -2.29
C MET A 53 12.07 -5.68 -2.39
N PHE A 54 11.69 -5.25 -3.58
CA PHE A 54 11.10 -3.93 -3.74
C PHE A 54 9.62 -4.01 -3.35
N GLN A 55 9.14 -3.04 -2.58
CA GLN A 55 7.80 -2.99 -2.04
C GLN A 55 7.10 -1.71 -2.48
N LEU A 56 5.83 -1.85 -2.82
CA LEU A 56 4.85 -0.78 -2.90
C LEU A 56 3.77 -1.08 -1.87
N SER A 57 3.62 -0.22 -0.87
CA SER A 57 2.71 -0.39 0.25
C SER A 57 1.64 0.68 0.26
N LEU A 58 0.41 0.25 0.55
CA LEU A 58 -0.72 1.11 0.90
C LEU A 58 -1.19 0.72 2.29
N VAL A 59 -1.19 1.69 3.21
CA VAL A 59 -1.62 1.46 4.59
C VAL A 59 -2.80 2.36 4.90
N ARG A 60 -3.86 1.74 5.43
CA ARG A 60 -5.00 2.45 6.00
C ARG A 60 -4.88 2.37 7.51
N GLN A 61 -4.77 3.51 8.18
CA GLN A 61 -4.58 3.60 9.61
C GLN A 61 -5.75 4.31 10.29
N THR A 62 -6.10 3.91 11.51
CA THR A 62 -6.99 4.66 12.41
C THR A 62 -6.52 4.50 13.85
N SER A 63 -6.73 5.54 14.65
CA SER A 63 -6.46 5.55 16.10
C SER A 63 -7.36 4.56 16.84
N ASN A 64 -6.86 3.94 17.90
CA ASN A 64 -7.67 3.19 18.85
C ASN A 64 -7.84 3.95 20.18
N GLU A 65 -8.66 3.41 21.10
CA GLU A 65 -8.96 4.05 22.39
C GLU A 65 -7.75 4.12 23.35
N ASP A 66 -6.70 3.35 23.07
CA ASP A 66 -5.52 3.14 23.94
C ASP A 66 -4.26 3.88 23.42
N GLU A 67 -4.41 4.90 22.56
CA GLU A 67 -3.32 5.64 21.90
C GLU A 67 -2.45 4.78 20.94
N GLU A 68 -2.87 3.55 20.66
CA GLU A 68 -2.28 2.65 19.67
C GLU A 68 -3.00 2.79 18.31
N PHE A 69 -2.43 2.25 17.23
CA PHE A 69 -3.00 2.35 15.89
C PHE A 69 -3.38 0.99 15.33
N TYR A 70 -4.55 0.90 14.70
CA TYR A 70 -4.88 -0.22 13.83
C TYR A 70 -4.54 0.10 12.39
N GLN A 71 -3.69 -0.74 11.77
CA GLN A 71 -3.21 -0.56 10.41
C GLN A 71 -3.60 -1.75 9.54
N VAL A 72 -4.33 -1.51 8.45
CA VAL A 72 -4.52 -2.50 7.39
C VAL A 72 -3.51 -2.23 6.30
N HIS A 73 -2.61 -3.18 6.10
CA HIS A 73 -1.55 -3.16 5.10
C HIS A 73 -1.97 -3.89 3.84
N LEU A 74 -1.69 -3.28 2.69
CA LEU A 74 -1.71 -3.89 1.37
C LEU A 74 -0.33 -3.69 0.74
N ASP A 75 0.47 -4.75 0.75
CA ASP A 75 1.83 -4.72 0.23
C ASP A 75 1.94 -5.51 -1.06
N ILE A 76 2.51 -4.89 -2.09
CA ILE A 76 2.85 -5.54 -3.35
C ILE A 76 4.37 -5.63 -3.47
N PHE A 77 4.88 -6.84 -3.64
CA PHE A 77 6.32 -7.11 -3.69
C PHE A 77 6.78 -7.47 -5.08
N TYR A 78 7.89 -6.85 -5.50
CA TYR A 78 8.57 -7.07 -6.77
C TYR A 78 9.99 -7.57 -6.51
N GLU A 79 10.59 -8.21 -7.52
CA GLU A 79 12.02 -8.46 -7.48
C GLU A 79 12.78 -7.13 -7.39
N ALA A 80 13.69 -7.00 -6.44
CA ALA A 80 14.56 -5.82 -6.38
C ALA A 80 15.57 -5.85 -7.54
N CYS A 81 15.77 -4.71 -8.19
CA CYS A 81 16.72 -4.51 -9.26
C CYS A 81 17.24 -3.07 -9.28
N GLN A 82 18.27 -2.80 -10.08
CA GLN A 82 18.87 -1.47 -10.18
C GLN A 82 17.86 -0.39 -10.63
N GLU A 83 16.81 -0.77 -11.35
CA GLU A 83 15.80 0.17 -11.84
C GLU A 83 14.80 0.58 -10.76
N ASN A 84 14.47 -0.29 -9.81
CA ASN A 84 13.48 0.01 -8.76
C ASN A 84 14.10 0.36 -7.40
N GLU A 85 15.36 0.01 -7.15
CA GLU A 85 16.08 0.35 -5.92
C GLU A 85 16.27 1.87 -5.73
N ILE A 86 16.08 2.67 -6.78
CA ILE A 86 16.12 4.13 -6.71
C ILE A 86 14.85 4.72 -6.12
N PHE A 87 13.72 4.00 -6.16
CA PHE A 87 12.46 4.48 -5.63
C PHE A 87 12.44 4.27 -4.13
N HIS A 88 12.28 5.38 -3.42
CA HIS A 88 12.07 5.37 -1.98
C HIS A 88 11.25 6.59 -1.59
N GLU A 89 10.06 6.35 -1.07
CA GLU A 89 9.18 7.40 -0.57
C GLU A 89 8.31 6.87 0.56
N SER A 90 7.86 7.76 1.43
CA SER A 90 6.91 7.49 2.50
C SER A 90 6.11 8.77 2.67
N ILE A 91 4.84 8.76 2.27
CA ILE A 91 4.00 9.96 2.21
C ILE A 91 2.61 9.69 2.75
N TRP A 92 2.21 10.51 3.71
CA TRP A 92 0.86 10.50 4.27
C TRP A 92 -0.07 11.37 3.44
N ASP A 93 -1.34 11.03 3.43
CA ASP A 93 -2.37 11.83 2.77
C ASP A 93 -2.51 13.23 3.38
N GLU A 94 -2.24 13.40 4.68
CA GLU A 94 -2.20 14.72 5.34
C GLU A 94 -1.05 15.63 4.89
N ASP A 95 0.04 15.05 4.35
CA ASP A 95 1.19 15.78 3.83
C ASP A 95 0.95 16.31 2.40
N LEU A 96 -0.15 15.92 1.77
CA LEU A 96 -0.51 16.29 0.40
C LEU A 96 -1.61 17.36 0.36
N GLU A 97 -1.49 18.30 -0.57
CA GLU A 97 -2.59 19.22 -0.91
C GLU A 97 -3.64 18.56 -1.80
N GLU A 98 -3.26 17.49 -2.51
CA GLU A 98 -4.10 16.73 -3.44
C GLU A 98 -4.53 15.37 -2.86
N ASN A 99 -5.43 14.68 -3.56
CA ASN A 99 -5.81 13.33 -3.16
C ASN A 99 -4.64 12.35 -3.33
N ILE A 100 -4.34 11.54 -2.31
CA ILE A 100 -3.23 10.59 -2.34
C ILE A 100 -3.30 9.60 -3.50
N PHE A 101 -4.50 9.18 -3.93
CA PHE A 101 -4.64 8.26 -5.07
C PHE A 101 -4.38 8.94 -6.42
N ASP A 102 -4.64 10.24 -6.53
CA ASP A 102 -4.25 11.03 -7.70
C ASP A 102 -2.72 11.19 -7.74
N TYR A 103 -2.11 11.49 -6.59
CA TYR A 103 -0.64 11.51 -6.44
C TYR A 103 0.00 10.17 -6.82
N ILE A 104 -0.50 9.05 -6.27
CA ILE A 104 0.00 7.69 -6.59
C ILE A 104 -0.07 7.44 -8.09
N ARG A 105 -1.21 7.71 -8.73
CA ARG A 105 -1.37 7.46 -10.18
C ARG A 105 -0.47 8.32 -11.06
N ALA A 106 -0.07 9.50 -10.57
CA ALA A 106 0.83 10.41 -11.25
C ALA A 106 2.33 10.10 -11.01
N SER A 107 2.65 9.24 -10.03
CA SER A 107 4.04 8.99 -9.62
C SER A 107 4.83 8.16 -10.64
N GLU A 108 6.13 8.43 -10.73
CA GLU A 108 7.04 7.65 -11.59
C GLU A 108 7.10 6.18 -11.16
N VAL A 109 7.06 5.91 -9.85
CA VAL A 109 7.11 4.56 -9.31
C VAL A 109 5.86 3.75 -9.68
N PHE A 110 4.68 4.37 -9.70
CA PHE A 110 3.45 3.69 -10.10
C PHE A 110 3.45 3.40 -11.60
N ALA A 111 3.89 4.37 -12.41
CA ALA A 111 4.06 4.20 -13.85
C ALA A 111 5.06 3.08 -14.18
N TYR A 112 6.13 2.93 -13.39
CA TYR A 112 7.06 1.81 -13.50
C TYR A 112 6.41 0.48 -13.05
N ALA A 113 5.89 0.44 -11.82
CA ALA A 113 5.47 -0.79 -11.15
C ALA A 113 4.30 -1.48 -11.86
N LYS A 114 3.38 -0.72 -12.47
CA LYS A 114 2.22 -1.29 -13.17
C LYS A 114 2.58 -2.10 -14.43
N GLU A 115 3.76 -1.85 -14.99
CA GLU A 115 4.28 -2.58 -16.16
C GLU A 115 5.13 -3.80 -15.74
N GLN A 116 5.38 -3.98 -14.44
CA GLN A 116 6.17 -5.09 -13.90
C GLN A 116 5.27 -6.22 -13.38
N GLU A 117 5.77 -7.44 -13.47
CA GLU A 117 5.15 -8.58 -12.78
C GLU A 117 5.60 -8.56 -11.30
N TYR A 118 4.65 -8.39 -10.38
CA TYR A 118 4.91 -8.57 -8.96
C TYR A 118 4.98 -10.06 -8.59
N GLN A 119 5.71 -10.37 -7.53
CA GLN A 119 5.87 -11.73 -7.01
C GLN A 119 4.76 -12.13 -6.06
N THR A 120 4.34 -11.23 -5.17
CA THR A 120 3.31 -11.53 -4.17
C THR A 120 2.61 -10.28 -3.67
N VAL A 121 1.36 -10.45 -3.24
CA VAL A 121 0.58 -9.44 -2.55
C VAL A 121 0.30 -9.93 -1.14
N LYS A 122 0.58 -9.11 -0.13
CA LYS A 122 0.26 -9.42 1.28
C LYS A 122 -0.78 -8.44 1.79
N ILE A 123 -1.77 -8.98 2.52
CA ILE A 123 -2.84 -8.21 3.13
C ILE A 123 -2.98 -8.65 4.58
N TYR A 124 -2.68 -7.75 5.52
CA TYR A 124 -2.70 -8.05 6.95
C TYR A 124 -3.13 -6.86 7.79
N LEU A 125 -3.46 -7.15 9.05
CA LEU A 125 -3.82 -6.17 10.07
C LEU A 125 -2.72 -6.19 11.13
N GLU A 126 -2.26 -5.00 11.50
CA GLU A 126 -1.26 -4.75 12.54
C GLU A 126 -1.85 -3.80 13.59
N GLU A 127 -1.40 -3.96 14.83
CA GLU A 127 -1.70 -3.09 15.98
C GLU A 127 -0.33 -2.67 16.56
N THR A 128 -0.13 -1.36 16.75
CA THR A 128 1.18 -0.76 17.08
C THR A 128 1.26 -0.24 18.50
#